data_AF-A0A810E3A9-F1
#
_entry.id   AF-A0A810E3A9-F1
#
_cell.length_a   1.000
_cell.length_b   1.000
_cell.length_c   1.000
_cell.angle_alpha   90.00
_cell.angle_beta   90.00
_cell.angle_gamma   90.00
#
_symmetry.space_group_name_H-M   'P 1'
#
loop_
_entity.id
_entity.type
_entity.pdbx_description
1 polymer ?
#
loop_
_entity_poly.entity_id
_entity_poly.type
_entity_poly.pdbx_seq_one_letter_code
_entity_poly.pdbx_strand_id
1 'polypeptide(L)'
;MKQNLASKFGQGLTPRQFVEGMTKNQQAFESWYEAFSWQNESDREFFESLNHRDDLRSLILAADWCGDVVRNVPAVFRILETAGIRAEVLILEDNQDVMDDYLTMGGRAVPIVIIADTGGHVLGHWGPRPQHVQTLMNDFKRENPDREAPDYEAKIAEVRKAMGQAYGEGTEYQAVIVKELRELISGF
;
A
#
# COMPACT_ATOMS: atom_id res chain seq x y z
N MET A 1 -17.78 8.29 8.33
CA MET A 1 -16.86 7.75 9.35
C MET A 1 -16.52 6.36 8.88
N LYS A 2 -15.23 5.99 8.80
CA LYS A 2 -14.82 4.66 8.32
C LYS A 2 -15.34 3.58 9.27
N GLN A 3 -15.67 2.40 8.74
CA GLN A 3 -16.16 1.32 9.58
C GLN A 3 -15.08 0.82 10.55
N ASN A 4 -15.50 0.25 11.69
CA ASN A 4 -14.61 -0.52 12.55
C ASN A 4 -14.30 -1.88 11.88
N LEU A 5 -13.03 -2.29 11.91
CA LEU A 5 -12.54 -3.46 11.18
C LEU A 5 -12.36 -4.72 12.03
N ALA A 6 -12.84 -4.74 13.28
CA ALA A 6 -12.70 -5.90 14.15
C ALA A 6 -13.27 -7.17 13.54
N SER A 7 -14.37 -7.06 12.79
CA SER A 7 -14.99 -8.18 12.09
C SER A 7 -14.12 -8.77 10.98
N LYS A 8 -13.17 -8.00 10.43
CA LYS A 8 -12.27 -8.41 9.34
C LYS A 8 -10.99 -9.08 9.84
N PHE A 9 -10.66 -8.96 11.12
CA PHE A 9 -9.51 -9.67 11.69
C PHE A 9 -9.70 -11.19 11.60
N GLY A 10 -8.67 -11.89 11.12
CA GLY A 10 -8.68 -13.32 10.87
C GLY A 10 -9.39 -13.74 9.57
N GLN A 11 -9.94 -12.80 8.80
CA GLN A 11 -10.55 -13.10 7.48
C GLN A 11 -9.56 -12.93 6.33
N GLY A 12 -8.44 -12.22 6.55
CA GLY A 12 -7.41 -12.02 5.53
C GLY A 12 -6.39 -13.15 5.46
N LEU A 13 -5.61 -13.15 4.39
CA LEU A 13 -4.45 -14.03 4.23
C LEU A 13 -3.26 -13.49 5.01
N THR A 14 -2.42 -14.34 5.57
CA THR A 14 -1.09 -13.89 6.00
C THR A 14 -0.28 -13.42 4.77
N PRO A 15 0.74 -12.54 4.95
CA PRO A 15 1.61 -12.12 3.85
C PRO A 15 2.18 -13.29 3.04
N ARG A 16 2.58 -14.37 3.73
CA ARG A 16 3.05 -15.60 3.11
C ARG A 16 1.97 -16.30 2.29
N GLN A 17 0.78 -16.50 2.85
CA GLN A 17 -0.34 -17.13 2.11
C GLN A 17 -0.76 -16.30 0.90
N PHE A 18 -0.71 -14.97 1.00
CA PHE A 18 -0.98 -14.10 -0.13
C PHE A 18 0.02 -14.35 -1.26
N VAL A 19 1.32 -14.30 -0.98
CA VAL A 19 2.37 -14.51 -2.00
C VAL A 19 2.31 -15.92 -2.58
N GLU A 20 2.19 -16.96 -1.76
CA GLU A 20 2.07 -18.35 -2.21
C GLU A 20 0.81 -18.58 -3.06
N GLY A 21 -0.26 -17.81 -2.81
CA GLY A 21 -1.52 -17.86 -3.53
C GLY A 21 -1.62 -16.96 -4.77
N MET A 22 -0.62 -16.14 -5.07
CA MET A 22 -0.65 -15.24 -6.23
C MET A 22 -0.73 -16.02 -7.55
N THR A 23 -1.70 -15.67 -8.39
CA THR A 23 -1.87 -16.24 -9.74
C THR A 23 -1.27 -15.37 -10.83
N LYS A 24 -1.02 -14.09 -10.53
CA LYS A 24 -0.39 -13.10 -11.38
C LYS A 24 0.80 -12.48 -10.66
N ASN A 25 1.84 -12.13 -11.39
CA ASN A 25 2.97 -11.31 -10.93
C ASN A 25 3.78 -11.83 -9.71
N GLN A 26 3.61 -13.09 -9.28
CA GLN A 26 4.27 -13.66 -8.10
C GLN A 26 5.80 -13.46 -8.13
N GLN A 27 6.47 -13.87 -9.21
CA GLN A 27 7.92 -13.73 -9.35
C GLN A 27 8.39 -12.28 -9.27
N ALA A 28 7.65 -11.34 -9.86
CA ALA A 28 7.98 -9.93 -9.80
C ALA A 28 7.82 -9.39 -8.37
N PHE A 29 6.76 -9.80 -7.67
CA PHE A 29 6.53 -9.44 -6.27
C PHE A 29 7.68 -9.93 -5.38
N GLU A 30 8.05 -11.20 -5.51
CA GLU A 30 9.17 -11.81 -4.76
C GLU A 30 10.49 -11.09 -5.05
N SER A 31 10.76 -10.75 -6.32
CA SER A 31 11.96 -10.02 -6.68
C SER A 31 12.05 -8.65 -6.01
N TRP A 32 10.96 -7.88 -5.93
CA TRP A 32 10.92 -6.60 -5.23
C TRP A 32 11.02 -6.76 -3.71
N TYR A 33 10.51 -7.87 -3.17
CA TYR A 33 10.60 -8.21 -1.75
C TYR A 33 12.04 -8.53 -1.36
N GLU A 34 12.74 -9.34 -2.15
CA GLU A 34 14.14 -9.70 -1.94
C GLU A 34 15.09 -8.51 -2.15
N ALA A 35 14.76 -7.61 -3.08
CA ALA A 35 15.56 -6.42 -3.35
C ALA A 35 15.44 -5.32 -2.28
N PHE A 36 14.49 -5.44 -1.34
CA PHE A 36 14.31 -4.46 -0.27
C PHE A 36 15.55 -4.40 0.63
N SER A 37 16.03 -3.19 0.86
CA SER A 37 17.13 -2.91 1.80
C SER A 37 16.90 -1.60 2.52
N TRP A 38 17.22 -1.59 3.81
CA TRP A 38 17.18 -0.40 4.65
C TRP A 38 18.25 0.59 4.19
N GLN A 39 17.82 1.74 3.66
CA GLN A 39 18.72 2.83 3.23
C GLN A 39 19.18 3.73 4.38
N ASN A 40 18.54 3.61 5.55
CA ASN A 40 18.79 4.43 6.72
C ASN A 40 18.61 3.57 7.99
N GLU A 41 19.65 3.52 8.84
CA GLU A 41 19.62 2.69 10.05
C GLU A 41 18.64 3.23 11.10
N SER A 42 18.47 4.54 11.22
CA SER A 42 17.50 5.12 12.18
C SER A 42 16.06 4.77 11.82
N ASP A 43 15.74 4.66 10.53
CA ASP A 43 14.43 4.16 10.11
C ASP A 43 14.25 2.69 10.52
N ARG A 44 15.26 1.85 10.27
CA ARG A 44 15.24 0.45 10.69
C ARG A 44 15.07 0.31 12.21
N GLU A 45 15.89 1.00 13.00
CA GLU A 45 15.83 1.00 14.47
C GLU A 45 14.45 1.46 14.98
N PHE A 46 13.85 2.46 14.32
CA PHE A 46 12.49 2.89 14.64
C PHE A 46 11.50 1.74 14.49
N PHE A 47 11.48 1.06 13.34
CA PHE A 47 10.55 -0.06 13.15
C PHE A 47 10.88 -1.23 14.08
N GLU A 48 12.15 -1.58 14.28
CA GLU A 48 12.54 -2.63 15.25
C GLU A 48 12.02 -2.34 16.66
N SER A 49 12.00 -1.07 17.09
CA SER A 49 11.48 -0.66 18.40
C SER A 49 9.98 -0.91 18.57
N LEU A 50 9.23 -1.06 17.48
CA LEU A 50 7.79 -1.35 17.49
C LEU A 50 7.47 -2.81 17.80
N ASN A 51 8.45 -3.72 17.86
CA ASN A 51 8.21 -5.15 18.15
C ASN A 51 7.50 -5.42 19.48
N HIS A 52 7.40 -4.43 20.36
CA HIS A 52 6.69 -4.51 21.63
C HIS A 52 5.26 -3.94 21.58
N ARG A 53 4.83 -3.35 20.45
CA ARG A 53 3.48 -2.82 20.21
C ARG A 53 2.53 -3.94 19.78
N ASP A 54 2.05 -4.71 20.76
CA ASP A 54 1.04 -5.76 20.53
C ASP A 54 -0.37 -5.22 20.31
N ASP A 55 -0.55 -3.90 20.47
CA ASP A 55 -1.79 -3.15 20.27
C ASP A 55 -2.09 -2.83 18.80
N LEU A 56 -1.12 -2.98 17.89
CA LEU A 56 -1.28 -2.65 16.47
C LEU A 56 -1.59 -3.85 15.58
N ARG A 57 -2.46 -3.64 14.59
CA ARG A 57 -2.77 -4.57 13.50
C ARG A 57 -2.70 -3.85 12.17
N SER A 58 -2.32 -4.57 11.12
CA SER A 58 -2.34 -4.06 9.73
C SER A 58 -3.27 -4.91 8.86
N LEU A 59 -4.21 -4.26 8.17
CA LEU A 59 -5.01 -4.87 7.12
C LEU A 59 -4.64 -4.25 5.78
N ILE A 60 -4.29 -5.07 4.80
CA ILE A 60 -3.81 -4.62 3.50
C ILE A 60 -4.80 -5.04 2.42
N LEU A 61 -5.54 -4.09 1.85
CA LEU A 61 -6.35 -4.35 0.65
C LEU A 61 -5.42 -4.47 -0.56
N ALA A 62 -5.43 -5.62 -1.23
CA ALA A 62 -4.54 -5.88 -2.36
C ALA A 62 -5.19 -6.79 -3.41
N ALA A 63 -4.64 -6.73 -4.62
CA ALA A 63 -5.00 -7.60 -5.74
C ALA A 63 -3.73 -7.97 -6.51
N ASP A 64 -3.52 -9.26 -6.78
CA ASP A 64 -2.28 -9.81 -7.33
C ASP A 64 -1.98 -9.34 -8.78
N TRP A 65 -3.02 -8.98 -9.53
CA TRP A 65 -2.91 -8.43 -10.87
C TRP A 65 -2.47 -6.96 -10.91
N CYS A 66 -2.51 -6.25 -9.79
CA CYS A 66 -2.24 -4.81 -9.75
C CYS A 66 -0.73 -4.51 -9.70
N GLY A 67 -0.22 -3.75 -10.68
CA GLY A 67 1.20 -3.36 -10.73
C GLY A 67 1.65 -2.54 -9.52
N ASP A 68 0.80 -1.68 -8.95
CA ASP A 68 1.12 -0.91 -7.74
C ASP A 68 1.20 -1.79 -6.49
N VAL A 69 0.42 -2.88 -6.44
CA VAL A 69 0.54 -3.89 -5.38
C VAL A 69 1.90 -4.59 -5.48
N VAL A 70 2.23 -5.08 -6.67
CA VAL A 70 3.50 -5.75 -6.96
C VAL A 70 4.70 -4.87 -6.65
N ARG A 71 4.56 -3.56 -6.85
CA ARG A 71 5.63 -2.59 -6.60
C ARG A 71 5.75 -2.21 -5.12
N ASN A 72 4.65 -1.88 -4.46
CA ASN A 72 4.71 -1.24 -3.14
C ASN A 72 4.61 -2.24 -1.98
N VAL A 73 3.75 -3.25 -2.08
CA VAL A 73 3.45 -4.17 -0.97
C VAL A 73 4.65 -5.00 -0.51
N PRO A 74 5.59 -5.41 -1.39
CA PRO A 74 6.82 -6.06 -0.94
C PRO A 74 7.58 -5.27 0.14
N ALA A 75 7.77 -3.96 -0.07
CA ALA A 75 8.43 -3.10 0.91
C ALA A 75 7.59 -2.97 2.20
N VAL A 76 6.27 -2.84 2.06
CA VAL A 76 5.35 -2.80 3.22
C VAL A 76 5.47 -4.06 4.07
N PHE A 77 5.53 -5.26 3.46
CA PHE A 77 5.71 -6.50 4.20
C PHE A 77 7.01 -6.50 5.00
N ARG A 78 8.14 -6.13 4.37
CA ARG A 78 9.45 -6.06 5.05
C ARG A 78 9.45 -5.09 6.24
N ILE A 79 8.78 -3.95 6.08
CA ILE A 79 8.64 -2.93 7.12
C ILE A 79 7.81 -3.49 8.30
N LEU A 80 6.64 -4.07 8.02
CA LEU A 80 5.75 -4.59 9.06
C LEU A 80 6.33 -5.82 9.77
N GLU A 81 7.05 -6.68 9.05
CA GLU A 81 7.82 -7.80 9.63
C GLU A 81 8.88 -7.30 10.61
N THR A 82 9.65 -6.28 10.21
CA THR A 82 10.66 -5.66 11.08
C THR A 82 10.01 -5.02 12.30
N ALA A 83 8.81 -4.47 12.13
CA ALA A 83 8.03 -3.85 13.20
C ALA A 83 7.32 -4.83 14.14
N GLY A 84 7.27 -6.13 13.81
CA GLY A 84 6.48 -7.12 14.54
C GLY A 84 4.96 -6.87 14.47
N ILE A 85 4.50 -6.01 13.54
CA ILE A 85 3.08 -5.71 13.39
C ILE A 85 2.42 -6.80 12.58
N ARG A 86 1.43 -7.47 13.17
CA ARG A 86 0.67 -8.52 12.49
C ARG A 86 -0.12 -7.93 11.31
N ALA A 87 0.23 -8.36 10.11
CA ALA A 87 -0.42 -7.99 8.86
C ALA A 87 -1.31 -9.11 8.33
N GLU A 88 -2.46 -8.74 7.76
CA GLU A 88 -3.35 -9.62 7.02
C GLU A 88 -3.76 -8.94 5.69
N VAL A 89 -3.78 -9.69 4.60
CA VAL A 89 -4.12 -9.21 3.27
C VAL A 89 -5.58 -9.54 2.99
N LEU A 90 -6.37 -8.50 2.75
CA LEU A 90 -7.75 -8.57 2.30
C LEU A 90 -7.76 -8.53 0.77
N ILE A 91 -8.19 -9.63 0.14
CA ILE A 91 -8.32 -9.68 -1.32
C ILE A 91 -9.41 -8.71 -1.77
N LEU A 92 -9.06 -7.80 -2.68
CA LEU A 92 -9.92 -6.70 -3.12
C LEU A 92 -11.29 -7.17 -3.59
N GLU A 93 -11.32 -8.22 -4.41
CA GLU A 93 -12.53 -8.78 -5.01
C GLU A 93 -13.55 -9.20 -3.96
N ASP A 94 -13.08 -9.75 -2.84
CA ASP A 94 -13.89 -10.26 -1.72
C ASP A 94 -14.17 -9.22 -0.63
N ASN A 95 -13.52 -8.05 -0.69
CA ASN A 95 -13.56 -7.03 0.37
C ASN A 95 -13.91 -5.63 -0.17
N GLN A 96 -14.83 -5.57 -1.12
CA GLN A 96 -15.30 -4.30 -1.70
C GLN A 96 -15.99 -3.39 -0.67
N ASP A 97 -16.65 -3.99 0.33
CA ASP A 97 -17.26 -3.28 1.45
C ASP A 97 -16.23 -2.49 2.27
N VAL A 98 -15.03 -3.03 2.45
CA VAL A 98 -13.92 -2.31 3.08
C VAL A 98 -13.36 -1.27 2.12
N MET A 99 -13.13 -1.65 0.85
CA MET A 99 -12.54 -0.75 -0.15
C MET A 99 -13.35 0.55 -0.35
N ASP A 100 -14.67 0.50 -0.23
CA ASP A 100 -15.54 1.66 -0.40
C ASP A 100 -15.32 2.76 0.67
N ASP A 101 -14.68 2.45 1.79
CA ASP A 101 -14.24 3.43 2.80
C ASP A 101 -12.91 4.13 2.45
N TYR A 102 -12.18 3.65 1.44
CA TYR A 102 -10.81 4.09 1.10
C TYR A 102 -10.67 4.55 -0.36
N LEU A 103 -11.73 5.12 -0.93
CA LEU A 103 -11.72 5.63 -2.30
C LEU A 103 -10.70 6.78 -2.46
N THR A 104 -9.84 6.66 -3.48
CA THR A 104 -8.89 7.70 -3.88
C THR A 104 -9.48 8.50 -5.03
N MET A 105 -9.83 9.77 -4.78
CA MET A 105 -10.52 10.62 -5.76
C MET A 105 -11.80 9.95 -6.29
N GLY A 106 -12.57 9.32 -5.40
CA GLY A 106 -13.80 8.58 -5.74
C GLY A 106 -13.58 7.24 -6.45
N GLY A 107 -12.33 6.85 -6.73
CA GLY A 107 -12.01 5.58 -7.38
C GLY A 107 -11.42 4.56 -6.41
N ARG A 108 -11.65 3.28 -6.67
CA ARG A 108 -10.99 2.20 -5.95
C ARG A 108 -9.55 2.06 -6.46
N ALA A 109 -8.58 2.12 -5.56
CA ALA A 109 -7.17 1.97 -5.87
C ALA A 109 -6.49 1.17 -4.76
N VAL A 110 -5.65 0.21 -5.14
CA VAL A 110 -4.90 -0.67 -4.24
C VAL A 110 -3.41 -0.54 -4.52
N PRO A 111 -2.52 -0.84 -3.56
CA PRO A 111 -2.81 -1.34 -2.19
C PRO A 111 -3.32 -0.27 -1.22
N ILE A 112 -4.18 -0.62 -0.25
CA ILE A 112 -4.43 0.25 0.91
C ILE A 112 -3.92 -0.47 2.16
N VAL A 113 -2.97 0.14 2.86
CA VAL A 113 -2.42 -0.36 4.13
C VAL A 113 -3.15 0.35 5.25
N ILE A 114 -3.90 -0.37 6.07
CA ILE A 114 -4.74 0.16 7.13
C ILE A 114 -4.12 -0.23 8.46
N ILE A 115 -3.78 0.74 9.30
CA ILE A 115 -3.31 0.49 10.67
C ILE A 115 -4.48 0.68 11.63
N ALA A 116 -4.72 -0.33 12.46
CA ALA A 116 -5.80 -0.34 13.44
C ALA A 116 -5.31 -0.84 14.81
N ASP A 117 -6.07 -0.51 15.85
CA ASP A 117 -5.90 -1.13 17.17
C ASP A 117 -6.45 -2.57 17.21
N THR A 118 -6.23 -3.28 18.31
CA THR A 118 -6.77 -4.63 18.53
C THR A 118 -8.30 -4.72 18.59
N GLY A 119 -8.98 -3.59 18.82
CA GLY A 119 -10.43 -3.45 18.77
C GLY A 119 -10.99 -3.09 17.40
N GLY A 120 -10.14 -3.02 16.35
CA GLY A 120 -10.54 -2.70 14.99
C GLY A 120 -10.75 -1.21 14.70
N HIS A 121 -10.42 -0.31 15.63
CA HIS A 121 -10.47 1.11 15.36
C HIS A 121 -9.31 1.51 14.45
N VAL A 122 -9.63 2.16 13.34
CA VAL A 122 -8.63 2.61 12.37
C VAL A 122 -7.89 3.81 12.93
N LEU A 123 -6.57 3.67 13.09
CA LEU A 123 -5.65 4.72 13.52
C LEU A 123 -5.15 5.54 12.33
N GLY A 124 -4.94 4.87 11.20
CA GLY A 124 -4.41 5.50 9.99
C GLY A 124 -4.43 4.58 8.78
N HIS A 125 -4.12 5.14 7.62
CA HIS A 125 -3.92 4.35 6.40
C HIS A 125 -2.91 5.00 5.46
N TRP A 126 -2.27 4.17 4.65
CA TRP A 126 -1.34 4.54 3.61
C TRP A 126 -1.76 3.92 2.27
N GLY A 127 -1.43 4.60 1.17
CA GLY A 127 -1.67 4.11 -0.19
C GLY A 127 -2.56 5.04 -1.03
N PRO A 128 -2.73 4.73 -2.33
CA PRO A 128 -2.30 3.49 -2.99
C PRO A 128 -0.84 3.44 -3.42
N ARG A 129 -0.16 4.58 -3.38
CA ARG A 129 1.21 4.76 -3.86
C ARG A 129 1.94 5.74 -2.94
N PRO A 130 3.28 5.82 -3.00
CA PRO A 130 4.00 6.94 -2.42
C PRO A 130 3.39 8.28 -2.86
N GLN A 131 3.36 9.26 -1.96
CA GLN A 131 2.62 10.50 -2.15
C GLN A 131 3.10 11.25 -3.39
N HIS A 132 4.41 11.28 -3.65
CA HIS A 132 4.99 11.94 -4.82
C HIS A 132 4.54 11.30 -6.14
N VAL A 133 4.33 9.99 -6.17
CA VAL A 133 3.78 9.29 -7.35
C VAL A 133 2.28 9.51 -7.46
N GLN A 134 1.56 9.42 -6.33
CA GLN A 134 0.10 9.57 -6.31
C GLN A 134 -0.34 10.97 -6.76
N THR A 135 0.47 11.99 -6.46
CA THR A 135 0.22 13.38 -6.83
C THR A 135 0.05 13.55 -8.35
N LEU A 136 0.87 12.88 -9.16
CA LEU A 136 0.78 12.93 -10.62
C LEU A 136 -0.59 12.49 -11.15
N MET A 137 -1.14 11.40 -10.60
CA MET A 137 -2.46 10.90 -10.99
C MET A 137 -3.58 11.80 -10.44
N ASN A 138 -3.41 12.37 -9.24
CA ASN A 138 -4.39 13.28 -8.66
C ASN A 138 -4.49 14.58 -9.47
N ASP A 139 -3.37 15.14 -9.88
CA ASP A 139 -3.31 16.37 -10.68
C ASP A 139 -3.90 16.13 -12.06
N PHE A 140 -3.52 15.03 -12.72
CA PHE A 140 -4.12 14.62 -13.99
C PHE A 140 -5.65 14.55 -13.92
N LYS A 141 -6.21 13.86 -12.91
CA LYS A 141 -7.67 13.73 -12.74
C LYS A 141 -8.36 15.06 -12.48
N ARG A 142 -7.68 16.00 -11.81
CA ARG A 142 -8.20 17.35 -11.54
C ARG A 142 -8.22 18.21 -12.79
N GLU A 143 -7.19 18.10 -13.60
CA GLU A 143 -7.05 18.82 -14.87
C GLU A 143 -7.90 18.21 -16.00
N ASN A 144 -8.26 16.93 -15.88
CA ASN A 144 -9.04 16.19 -16.88
C ASN A 144 -10.27 15.52 -16.24
N PRO A 145 -11.29 16.31 -15.84
CA PRO A 145 -12.49 15.78 -15.19
C PRO A 145 -13.40 15.01 -16.16
N ASP A 146 -13.38 15.33 -17.45
CA ASP A 146 -14.11 14.61 -18.49
C ASP A 146 -13.32 13.37 -18.93
N ARG A 147 -13.81 12.20 -18.54
CA ARG A 147 -13.20 10.90 -18.84
C ARG A 147 -13.54 10.39 -20.24
N GLU A 148 -14.49 11.02 -20.92
CA GLU A 148 -14.91 10.68 -22.29
C GLU A 148 -14.24 11.57 -23.34
N ALA A 149 -13.41 12.53 -22.91
CA ALA A 149 -12.68 13.41 -23.80
C ALA A 149 -11.82 12.59 -24.81
N PRO A 150 -11.83 12.94 -26.11
CA PRO A 150 -11.14 12.15 -27.15
C PRO A 150 -9.63 11.97 -26.91
N ASP A 151 -9.00 12.88 -26.17
CA ASP A 151 -7.57 12.87 -25.86
C ASP A 151 -7.23 12.30 -24.48
N TYR A 152 -8.24 11.84 -23.71
CA TYR A 152 -8.06 11.37 -22.33
C TYR A 152 -7.07 10.20 -22.25
N GLU A 153 -7.21 9.21 -23.14
CA GLU A 153 -6.35 8.02 -23.17
C GLU A 153 -4.89 8.37 -23.51
N ALA A 154 -4.67 9.34 -24.40
CA ALA A 154 -3.32 9.79 -24.71
C ALA A 154 -2.69 10.50 -23.50
N LYS A 155 -3.44 11.38 -22.82
CA LYS A 155 -2.94 12.11 -21.65
C LYS A 155 -2.69 11.21 -20.45
N ILE A 156 -3.57 10.25 -20.17
CA ILE A 156 -3.38 9.32 -19.05
C ILE A 156 -2.17 8.39 -19.30
N ALA A 157 -1.88 8.05 -20.56
CA ALA A 157 -0.69 7.27 -20.90
C ALA A 157 0.61 8.04 -20.57
N GLU A 158 0.69 9.33 -20.87
CA GLU A 158 1.83 10.18 -20.50
C GLU A 158 1.99 10.29 -18.98
N VAL A 159 0.88 10.42 -18.25
CA VAL A 159 0.92 10.46 -16.78
C VAL A 159 1.39 9.12 -16.20
N ARG A 160 0.93 7.99 -16.73
CA ARG A 160 1.41 6.66 -16.31
C ARG A 160 2.90 6.48 -16.57
N LYS A 161 3.43 7.02 -17.68
CA LYS A 161 4.86 7.04 -17.97
C LYS A 161 5.62 7.89 -16.95
N ALA A 162 5.12 9.09 -16.64
CA ALA A 162 5.70 9.97 -15.62
C ALA A 162 5.67 9.31 -14.23
N MET A 163 4.60 8.59 -13.88
CA MET A 163 4.55 7.80 -12.65
C MET A 163 5.60 6.70 -12.62
N GLY A 164 5.79 5.99 -13.75
CA GLY A 164 6.86 5.00 -13.89
C GLY A 164 8.25 5.60 -13.59
N GLN A 165 8.52 6.80 -14.11
CA GLN A 165 9.76 7.54 -13.86
C GLN A 165 9.86 8.04 -12.41
N ALA A 166 8.76 8.51 -11.81
CA ALA A 166 8.72 9.01 -10.44
C ALA A 166 9.00 7.92 -9.40
N TYR A 167 8.67 6.68 -9.71
CA TYR A 167 9.12 5.54 -8.93
C TYR A 167 10.59 5.17 -9.16
N GLY A 168 11.20 5.55 -10.29
CA GLY A 168 12.56 5.18 -10.65
C GLY A 168 12.69 3.76 -11.23
N GLU A 169 13.94 3.36 -11.49
CA GLU A 169 14.29 2.05 -12.07
C GLU A 169 14.66 0.99 -11.01
N GLY A 170 15.08 1.43 -9.81
CA GLY A 170 15.49 0.57 -8.71
C GLY A 170 14.51 0.57 -7.54
N THR A 171 15.04 0.29 -6.34
CA THR A 171 14.28 0.21 -5.08
C THR A 171 14.31 1.50 -4.26
N GLU A 172 14.85 2.59 -4.79
CA GLU A 172 15.04 3.85 -4.05
C GLU A 172 13.71 4.43 -3.55
N TYR A 173 12.61 4.25 -4.30
CA TYR A 173 11.27 4.66 -3.86
C TYR A 173 10.79 3.92 -2.61
N GLN A 174 11.32 2.72 -2.31
CA GLN A 174 10.95 1.97 -1.11
C GLN A 174 11.36 2.72 0.16
N ALA A 175 12.45 3.51 0.12
CA ALA A 175 12.82 4.40 1.23
C ALA A 175 11.81 5.53 1.46
N VAL A 176 11.04 5.92 0.43
CA VAL A 176 9.93 6.87 0.60
C VAL A 176 8.77 6.19 1.33
N ILE A 177 8.43 4.95 0.96
CA ILE A 177 7.40 4.15 1.67
C ILE A 177 7.76 4.01 3.15
N VAL A 178 9.03 3.71 3.45
CA VAL A 178 9.57 3.65 4.82
C VAL A 178 9.27 4.93 5.60
N LYS A 179 9.60 6.09 5.02
CA LYS A 179 9.40 7.39 5.67
C LYS A 179 7.93 7.71 5.89
N GLU A 180 7.10 7.49 4.88
CA GLU A 180 5.66 7.76 4.96
C GLU A 180 4.96 6.86 5.99
N LEU A 181 5.32 5.58 6.07
CA LEU A 181 4.81 4.69 7.11
C LEU A 181 5.33 5.04 8.50
N ARG A 182 6.60 5.46 8.62
CA ARG A 182 7.18 5.94 9.88
C ARG A 182 6.42 7.17 10.38
N GLU A 183 6.17 8.14 9.51
CA GLU A 183 5.39 9.35 9.81
C GLU A 183 3.96 8.99 10.23
N LEU A 184 3.29 8.10 9.49
CA LEU A 184 1.94 7.62 9.82
C LEU A 184 1.89 7.01 11.22
N ILE A 185 2.79 6.06 11.51
CA ILE A 185 2.79 5.31 12.78
C ILE A 185 3.24 6.19 13.95
N SER A 186 4.14 7.16 13.73
CA SER A 186 4.55 8.11 14.77
C SER A 186 3.39 9.01 15.26
N GLY A 187 2.25 9.02 14.54
CA GLY A 187 1.06 9.76 14.93
C GLY A 187 0.22 9.14 16.04
N PHE A 188 0.53 7.91 16.50
CA PHE A 188 -0.25 7.16 17.50
C PHE A 188 0.57 6.07 18.24
#